data_AF-A0A1B7LVJ6-F1
#
_entry.id   AF-A0A1B7LVJ6-F1
#
_cell.length_a   1.000
_cell.length_b   1.000
_cell.length_c   1.000
_cell.angle_alpha   90.00
_cell.angle_beta   90.00
_cell.angle_gamma   90.00
#
_symmetry.space_group_name_H-M   'P 1'
#
loop_
_entity.id
_entity.type
_entity.pdbx_description
1 polymer ?
#
loop_
_entity_poly.entity_id
_entity_poly.type
_entity_poly.pdbx_seq_one_letter_code
_entity_poly.pdbx_strand_id
1 'polypeptide(L)'
;MAGLDLTWDERLAQPAADLAIIGTESWLKQELEANLGIQNDDKPPSSIRSILMPEEANSATWYTRFFPAASFMDKLPLPTEVNATVLDGNGAAAYLTEIEVPVVICVLDRSIADEATAETIVQLRNTRGEPVSLANDLQWSPPTGVEALGFTVAL
;
A
#
# COMPACT_ATOMS: atom_id res chain seq x y z
N MET A 1 9.68 5.17 -17.85
CA MET A 1 9.16 3.79 -17.94
C MET A 1 10.14 2.88 -17.23
N ALA A 2 9.83 2.49 -16.00
CA ALA A 2 10.73 1.73 -15.14
C ALA A 2 10.63 0.23 -15.46
N GLY A 3 11.68 -0.33 -16.09
CA GLY A 3 12.08 -1.73 -15.92
C GLY A 3 11.05 -2.84 -16.16
N LEU A 4 10.21 -2.74 -17.19
CA LEU A 4 9.29 -3.83 -17.59
C LEU A 4 9.98 -5.01 -18.33
N ASP A 5 11.32 -5.04 -18.36
CA ASP A 5 12.10 -6.07 -19.07
C ASP A 5 12.61 -7.22 -18.17
N LEU A 6 12.08 -7.37 -16.95
CA LEU A 6 12.33 -8.56 -16.12
C LEU A 6 11.13 -9.48 -16.17
N THR A 7 11.36 -10.73 -16.51
CA THR A 7 10.34 -11.79 -16.47
C THR A 7 9.79 -11.89 -15.03
N TRP A 8 8.53 -12.33 -14.90
CA TRP A 8 7.91 -12.50 -13.58
C TRP A 8 8.77 -13.36 -12.64
N ASP A 9 9.45 -14.37 -13.19
CA ASP A 9 10.36 -15.25 -12.46
C ASP A 9 11.60 -14.52 -11.93
N GLU A 10 12.18 -13.58 -12.69
CA GLU A 10 13.31 -12.75 -12.24
C GLU A 10 12.88 -11.77 -11.14
N ARG A 11 11.67 -11.20 -11.24
CA ARG A 11 11.11 -10.34 -10.19
C ARG A 11 10.80 -11.11 -8.91
N LEU A 12 10.37 -12.37 -9.01
CA LEU A 12 10.20 -13.26 -7.87
C LEU A 12 11.55 -13.66 -7.24
N ALA A 13 12.61 -13.79 -8.04
CA ALA A 13 13.94 -14.14 -7.55
C ALA A 13 14.67 -12.96 -6.89
N GLN A 14 14.33 -11.72 -7.22
CA GLN A 14 14.90 -10.50 -6.63
C GLN A 14 13.83 -9.44 -6.36
N PRO A 15 12.98 -9.67 -5.37
CA PRO A 15 11.91 -8.74 -5.10
C PRO A 15 12.39 -7.45 -4.44
N ALA A 16 11.86 -6.33 -4.91
CA ALA A 16 12.12 -5.03 -4.31
C ALA A 16 11.33 -4.86 -3.00
N ALA A 17 11.96 -4.31 -1.96
CA ALA A 17 11.31 -3.85 -0.73
C ALA A 17 10.79 -2.41 -0.91
N ASP A 18 10.06 -2.19 -2.00
CA ASP A 18 9.69 -0.87 -2.52
C ASP A 18 8.29 -0.42 -2.12
N LEU A 19 7.59 -1.22 -1.32
CA LEU A 19 6.23 -0.95 -0.83
C LEU A 19 6.18 -0.82 0.69
N ALA A 20 5.58 0.28 1.16
CA ALA A 20 5.21 0.48 2.56
C ALA A 20 3.68 0.51 2.72
N ILE A 21 3.16 -0.11 3.78
CA ILE A 21 1.75 -0.02 4.18
C ILE A 21 1.69 0.57 5.58
N ILE A 22 1.02 1.71 5.72
CA ILE A 22 0.77 2.38 6.99
C ILE A 22 -0.70 2.16 7.33
N GLY A 23 -0.99 1.64 8.51
CA GLY A 23 -2.36 1.40 8.95
C GLY A 23 -2.44 0.97 10.40
N THR A 24 -3.57 0.39 10.80
CA THR A 24 -3.76 -0.11 12.17
C THR A 24 -3.07 -1.47 12.31
N GLU A 25 -1.95 -1.52 13.06
CA GLU A 25 -1.09 -2.71 13.14
C GLU A 25 -1.84 -4.00 13.54
N SER A 26 -2.75 -3.93 14.50
CA SER A 26 -3.52 -5.11 14.93
C SER A 26 -4.44 -5.64 13.82
N TRP A 27 -5.04 -4.74 13.02
CA TRP A 27 -5.90 -5.11 11.91
C TRP A 27 -5.09 -5.66 10.75
N LEU A 28 -4.01 -4.98 10.36
CA LEU A 28 -3.12 -5.44 9.30
C LEU A 28 -2.57 -6.85 9.61
N LYS A 29 -2.13 -7.09 10.85
CA LYS A 29 -1.68 -8.44 11.27
C LYS A 29 -2.78 -9.49 11.17
N GLN A 30 -4.03 -9.13 11.51
CA GLN A 30 -5.16 -10.05 11.41
C GLN A 30 -5.51 -10.34 9.94
N GLU A 31 -5.50 -9.34 9.07
CA GLU A 31 -5.79 -9.48 7.64
C GLU A 31 -4.75 -10.31 6.92
N LEU A 32 -3.47 -10.22 7.32
CA LEU A 32 -2.40 -11.06 6.77
C LEU A 32 -2.66 -12.56 6.98
N GLU A 33 -3.40 -12.95 8.01
CA GLU A 33 -3.76 -14.35 8.26
C GLU A 33 -4.94 -14.84 7.39
N ALA A 34 -5.59 -13.96 6.62
CA ALA A 34 -6.61 -14.36 5.67
C ALA A 34 -6.03 -15.22 4.55
N ASN A 35 -6.82 -16.18 4.07
CA ASN A 35 -6.41 -17.11 3.03
C ASN A 35 -6.96 -16.69 1.66
N LEU A 36 -6.08 -16.63 0.66
CA LEU A 36 -6.40 -16.43 -0.74
C LEU A 36 -6.32 -17.76 -1.50
N GLY A 37 -7.38 -18.07 -2.23
CA GLY A 37 -7.44 -19.22 -3.12
C GLY A 37 -8.03 -18.80 -4.47
N ILE A 38 -7.65 -19.52 -5.53
CA ILE A 38 -8.26 -19.34 -6.84
C ILE A 38 -9.60 -20.08 -6.85
N GLN A 39 -10.65 -19.42 -7.32
CA GLN A 39 -11.96 -20.05 -7.45
C GLN A 39 -11.86 -21.27 -8.37
N ASN A 40 -12.33 -22.43 -7.90
CA ASN A 40 -12.28 -23.72 -8.59
C ASN A 40 -10.86 -24.30 -8.80
N ASP A 41 -9.88 -23.89 -7.99
CA ASP A 41 -8.59 -24.59 -7.92
C ASP A 41 -8.63 -25.68 -6.83
N ASP A 42 -8.01 -26.83 -7.10
CA ASP A 42 -7.94 -27.98 -6.19
C ASP A 42 -6.81 -27.84 -5.16
N LYS A 43 -6.00 -26.79 -5.29
CA LYS A 43 -4.88 -26.49 -4.39
C LYS A 43 -5.34 -25.82 -3.10
N PRO A 44 -4.64 -26.06 -1.98
CA PRO A 44 -4.93 -25.35 -0.73
C PRO A 44 -4.71 -23.84 -0.92
N PRO A 45 -5.55 -22.99 -0.29
CA PRO A 45 -5.34 -21.56 -0.32
C PRO A 45 -4.06 -21.18 0.44
N SER A 46 -3.46 -20.05 0.07
CA SER A 46 -2.26 -19.51 0.72
C SER A 46 -2.64 -18.28 1.53
N SER A 47 -1.99 -18.04 2.67
CA SER A 47 -2.27 -16.83 3.45
C SER A 47 -1.74 -15.58 2.75
N ILE A 48 -2.39 -14.43 2.92
CA ILE A 48 -1.89 -13.14 2.43
C ILE A 48 -0.47 -12.89 2.96
N ARG A 49 -0.18 -13.29 4.20
CA ARG A 49 1.15 -13.22 4.82
C ARG A 49 2.22 -13.92 4.00
N SER A 50 1.94 -15.12 3.49
CA SER A 50 2.89 -15.87 2.66
C SER A 50 3.15 -15.22 1.30
N ILE A 51 2.24 -14.33 0.84
CA ILE A 51 2.35 -13.63 -0.43
C ILE A 51 3.04 -12.27 -0.23
N LEU A 52 2.59 -11.46 0.71
CA LEU A 52 3.17 -10.12 0.95
C LEU A 52 4.49 -10.16 1.74
N MET A 53 4.72 -11.27 2.45
CA MET A 53 5.88 -11.57 3.30
C MET A 53 6.37 -10.34 4.07
N PRO A 54 5.76 -9.99 5.22
CA PRO A 54 6.22 -8.85 6.02
C PRO A 54 7.71 -8.96 6.41
N GLU A 55 8.38 -7.83 6.63
CA GLU A 55 9.78 -7.81 7.08
C GLU A 55 9.97 -8.58 8.38
N GLU A 56 10.67 -9.71 8.29
CA GLU A 56 10.99 -10.63 9.38
C GLU A 56 12.42 -11.14 9.23
N ALA A 57 13.05 -11.46 10.37
CA ALA A 57 14.49 -11.75 10.50
C ALA A 57 15.03 -12.89 9.62
N ASN A 58 14.17 -13.69 8.97
CA ASN A 58 14.56 -14.86 8.17
C ASN A 58 13.74 -15.07 6.88
N SER A 59 12.99 -14.07 6.40
CA SER A 59 12.24 -14.26 5.15
C SER A 59 13.17 -14.21 3.94
N ALA A 60 12.83 -15.00 2.92
CA ALA A 60 13.78 -15.32 1.86
C ALA A 60 13.83 -14.23 0.80
N THR A 61 12.69 -13.66 0.40
CA THR A 61 12.59 -12.72 -0.74
C THR A 61 11.13 -12.26 -0.93
N TRP A 62 10.76 -11.13 -0.31
CA TRP A 62 9.65 -10.18 -0.56
C TRP A 62 9.40 -9.55 0.80
N TYR A 63 9.41 -8.22 0.87
CA TYR A 63 9.22 -7.52 2.13
C TYR A 63 8.40 -6.27 1.96
N THR A 64 7.11 -6.41 2.19
CA THR A 64 6.24 -5.25 2.41
C THR A 64 6.53 -4.71 3.81
N ARG A 65 6.88 -3.42 3.90
CA ARG A 65 7.15 -2.77 5.18
C ARG A 65 5.83 -2.32 5.79
N PHE A 66 5.47 -2.90 6.93
CA PHE A 66 4.27 -2.51 7.66
C PHE A 66 4.62 -1.52 8.77
N PHE A 67 3.94 -0.39 8.80
CA PHE A 67 4.11 0.62 9.84
C PHE A 67 2.81 0.87 10.60
N PRO A 68 2.83 0.85 11.94
CA PRO A 68 1.69 1.28 12.73
C PRO A 68 1.47 2.78 12.55
N ALA A 69 0.27 3.19 12.14
CA ALA A 69 -0.11 4.61 12.07
C ALA A 69 0.05 5.31 13.44
N ALA A 70 -0.22 4.60 14.54
CA ALA A 70 -0.14 5.15 15.90
C ALA A 70 1.28 5.59 16.32
N SER A 71 2.33 5.06 15.70
CA SER A 71 3.73 5.37 16.01
C SER A 71 4.53 5.70 14.75
N PHE A 72 3.87 6.14 13.68
CA PHE A 72 4.50 6.32 12.38
C PHE A 72 5.50 7.49 12.37
N MET A 73 5.26 8.53 13.18
CA MET A 73 6.20 9.66 13.32
C MET A 73 7.62 9.24 13.67
N ASP A 74 7.76 8.21 14.53
CA ASP A 74 9.07 7.69 14.95
C ASP A 74 9.78 6.88 13.86
N LYS A 75 9.11 6.67 12.71
CA LYS A 75 9.58 5.89 11.56
C LYS A 75 9.91 6.75 10.34
N LEU A 76 9.71 8.06 10.44
CA LEU A 76 10.09 9.02 9.41
C LEU A 76 11.57 9.42 9.52
N PRO A 77 12.26 9.72 8.40
CA PRO A 77 11.79 9.55 7.03
C PRO A 77 11.73 8.07 6.64
N LEU A 78 10.87 7.74 5.66
CA LEU A 78 10.83 6.39 5.10
C LEU A 78 12.17 6.04 4.42
N PRO A 79 12.57 4.76 4.39
CA PRO A 79 13.77 4.34 3.69
C PRO A 79 13.70 4.69 2.19
N THR A 80 14.84 5.05 1.61
CA THR A 80 14.94 5.52 0.21
C THR A 80 14.57 4.47 -0.83
N GLU A 81 14.49 3.20 -0.46
CA GLU A 81 14.07 2.13 -1.37
C GLU A 81 12.55 2.08 -1.56
N VAL A 82 11.77 2.74 -0.70
CA VAL A 82 10.31 2.78 -0.80
C VAL A 82 9.91 3.67 -1.97
N ASN A 83 9.34 3.05 -3.01
CA ASN A 83 8.81 3.75 -4.18
C ASN A 83 7.30 4.01 -4.09
N ALA A 84 6.60 3.22 -3.29
CA ALA A 84 5.15 3.31 -3.13
C ALA A 84 4.73 3.16 -1.67
N THR A 85 3.74 3.96 -1.28
CA THR A 85 3.14 3.91 0.06
C THR A 85 1.63 3.77 -0.02
N VAL A 86 1.07 2.81 0.72
CA VAL A 86 -0.38 2.67 0.94
C VAL A 86 -0.73 3.19 2.32
N LEU A 87 -1.65 4.15 2.37
CA LEU A 87 -2.22 4.71 3.58
C LEU A 87 -3.60 4.10 3.80
N ASP A 88 -3.68 3.17 4.74
CA ASP A 88 -4.90 2.46 5.10
C ASP A 88 -5.64 3.18 6.24
N GLY A 89 -6.73 3.85 5.85
CA GLY A 89 -7.62 4.58 6.73
C GLY A 89 -7.17 6.00 7.08
N ASN A 90 -8.06 6.73 7.77
CA ASN A 90 -7.86 8.14 8.12
C ASN A 90 -6.62 8.38 9.00
N GLY A 91 -6.33 7.45 9.92
CA GLY A 91 -5.18 7.56 10.80
C GLY A 91 -3.84 7.50 10.06
N ALA A 92 -3.76 6.74 8.96
CA ALA A 92 -2.59 6.71 8.09
C ALA A 92 -2.54 7.93 7.16
N ALA A 93 -3.70 8.34 6.62
CA ALA A 93 -3.82 9.50 5.74
C ALA A 93 -3.38 10.82 6.39
N ALA A 94 -3.44 10.93 7.72
CA ALA A 94 -2.97 12.10 8.47
C ALA A 94 -1.47 12.40 8.25
N TYR A 95 -0.67 11.41 7.86
CA TYR A 95 0.78 11.57 7.63
C TYR A 95 1.14 11.83 6.16
N LEU A 96 0.15 12.07 5.30
CA LEU A 96 0.36 12.24 3.88
C LEU A 96 1.32 13.41 3.56
N THR A 97 1.34 14.45 4.39
CA THR A 97 2.18 15.64 4.16
C THR A 97 3.66 15.39 4.42
N GLU A 98 3.96 14.40 5.25
CA GLU A 98 5.29 14.01 5.73
C GLU A 98 5.91 12.88 4.88
N ILE A 99 5.13 12.29 3.97
CA ILE A 99 5.58 11.18 3.13
C ILE A 99 6.14 11.69 1.81
N GLU A 100 7.43 11.41 1.59
CA GLU A 100 8.18 11.78 0.40
C GLU A 100 8.56 10.52 -0.38
N VAL A 101 7.56 9.83 -0.96
CA VAL A 101 7.78 8.69 -1.86
C VAL A 101 7.17 8.95 -3.23
N PRO A 102 7.69 8.35 -4.31
CA PRO A 102 7.22 8.59 -5.68
C PRO A 102 5.72 8.39 -5.90
N VAL A 103 5.11 7.38 -5.26
CA VAL A 103 3.68 7.04 -5.41
C VAL A 103 3.02 6.87 -4.05
N VAL A 104 1.87 7.52 -3.86
CA VAL A 104 1.03 7.33 -2.67
C VAL A 104 -0.36 6.88 -3.06
N ILE A 105 -0.90 5.89 -2.34
CA ILE A 105 -2.26 5.37 -2.49
C ILE A 105 -2.96 5.51 -1.15
N CYS A 106 -4.00 6.33 -1.08
CA CYS A 106 -4.84 6.47 0.11
C CYS A 106 -6.07 5.58 -0.04
N VAL A 107 -6.38 4.77 0.98
CA VAL A 107 -7.58 3.95 1.07
C VAL A 107 -8.41 4.44 2.25
N LEU A 108 -9.63 4.90 1.99
CA LEU A 108 -10.53 5.50 2.96
C LEU A 108 -11.81 4.69 3.04
N ASP A 109 -12.23 4.41 4.27
CA ASP A 109 -13.56 3.86 4.53
C ASP A 109 -14.59 4.99 4.62
N ARG A 110 -15.44 5.11 3.59
CA ARG A 110 -16.52 6.10 3.51
C ARG A 110 -17.76 5.69 4.31
N SER A 111 -17.75 4.52 4.96
CA SER A 111 -18.78 4.17 5.95
C SER A 111 -18.66 5.03 7.23
N ILE A 112 -17.49 5.63 7.46
CA ILE A 112 -17.23 6.57 8.55
C ILE A 112 -17.19 7.99 7.97
N ALA A 113 -18.04 8.89 8.48
CA ALA A 113 -18.28 10.24 7.96
C ALA A 113 -17.15 11.24 8.28
N ASP A 114 -15.93 10.98 7.83
CA ASP A 114 -14.82 11.93 7.91
C ASP A 114 -14.53 12.53 6.52
N GLU A 115 -15.22 13.62 6.19
CA GLU A 115 -15.07 14.31 4.90
C GLU A 115 -13.79 15.15 4.81
N ALA A 116 -13.23 15.60 5.94
CA ALA A 116 -12.08 16.51 5.96
C ALA A 116 -10.79 15.84 5.47
N THR A 117 -10.59 14.56 5.83
CA THR A 117 -9.44 13.77 5.39
C THR A 117 -9.47 13.55 3.87
N ALA A 118 -10.64 13.24 3.30
CA ALA A 118 -10.81 13.06 1.86
C ALA A 118 -10.56 14.35 1.07
N GLU A 119 -11.06 15.49 1.54
CA GLU A 119 -10.79 16.79 0.92
C GLU A 119 -9.29 17.12 0.89
N THR A 120 -8.59 16.85 2.00
CA THR A 120 -7.15 17.07 2.12
C THR A 120 -6.37 16.21 1.11
N ILE A 121 -6.74 14.94 0.96
CA ILE A 121 -6.12 14.03 -0.02
C ILE A 121 -6.34 14.54 -1.45
N VAL A 122 -7.56 14.97 -1.79
CA VAL A 122 -7.88 15.50 -3.12
C VAL A 122 -7.09 16.79 -3.40
N GLN A 123 -6.97 17.68 -2.41
CA GLN A 123 -6.16 18.90 -2.55
C GLN A 123 -4.69 18.58 -2.76
N LEU A 124 -4.12 17.67 -1.96
CA LEU A 124 -2.71 17.28 -2.07
C LEU A 124 -2.43 16.57 -3.38
N ARG A 125 -3.31 15.67 -3.83
CA ARG A 125 -3.22 15.06 -5.16
C ARG A 125 -3.15 16.12 -6.26
N ASN A 126 -4.05 17.10 -6.23
CA ASN A 126 -4.14 18.10 -7.29
C ASN A 126 -2.99 19.12 -7.25
N THR A 127 -2.27 19.25 -6.12
CA THR A 127 -1.22 20.26 -5.92
C THR A 127 0.19 19.70 -5.92
N ARG A 128 0.38 18.43 -5.52
CA ARG A 128 1.69 17.78 -5.38
C ARG A 128 1.94 16.68 -6.41
N GLY A 129 1.00 16.37 -7.31
CA GLY A 129 1.05 15.12 -8.06
C GLY A 129 0.25 15.04 -9.35
N GLU A 130 0.49 13.94 -10.06
CA GLU A 130 -0.37 13.47 -11.14
C GLU A 130 -1.22 12.29 -10.63
N PRO A 131 -2.53 12.25 -10.93
CA PRO A 131 -3.40 11.16 -10.50
C PRO A 131 -2.99 9.84 -11.17
N VAL A 132 -2.94 8.77 -10.38
CA VAL A 132 -2.76 7.40 -10.85
C VAL A 132 -4.14 6.72 -10.89
N SER A 133 -4.50 6.16 -12.04
CA SER A 133 -5.78 5.46 -12.20
C SER A 133 -5.66 4.05 -11.65
N LEU A 134 -6.24 3.79 -10.47
CA LEU A 134 -6.23 2.44 -9.90
C LEU A 134 -6.91 1.41 -10.83
N ALA A 135 -7.95 1.82 -11.54
CA ALA A 135 -8.68 0.93 -12.46
C ALA A 135 -7.90 0.64 -13.75
N ASN A 136 -7.19 1.62 -14.32
CA ASN A 136 -6.50 1.42 -15.60
C ASN A 136 -5.05 0.96 -15.40
N ASP A 137 -4.36 1.51 -14.40
CA ASP A 137 -2.94 1.28 -14.16
C ASP A 137 -2.72 0.07 -13.25
N LEU A 138 -3.58 -0.12 -12.24
CA LEU A 138 -3.49 -1.23 -11.27
C LEU A 138 -4.54 -2.33 -11.49
N GLN A 139 -5.45 -2.16 -12.46
CA GLN A 139 -6.56 -3.09 -12.75
C GLN A 139 -7.41 -3.44 -11.52
N TRP A 140 -7.51 -2.51 -10.58
CA TRP A 140 -8.22 -2.69 -9.32
C TRP A 140 -9.26 -1.61 -9.12
N SER A 141 -10.45 -2.02 -8.68
CA SER A 141 -11.56 -1.14 -8.34
C SER A 141 -11.90 -1.33 -6.86
N PRO A 142 -12.05 -0.25 -6.08
CA PRO A 142 -12.40 -0.38 -4.68
C PRO A 142 -13.80 -0.97 -4.51
N PRO A 143 -14.04 -1.74 -3.43
CA PRO A 143 -15.36 -2.25 -3.10
C PRO A 143 -16.30 -1.11 -2.68
N THR A 144 -17.61 -1.36 -2.71
CA THR A 144 -18.62 -0.39 -2.28
C THR A 144 -18.36 0.09 -0.86
N GLY A 145 -18.37 1.40 -0.65
CA GLY A 145 -18.11 2.02 0.66
C GLY A 145 -16.63 2.34 0.92
N VAL A 146 -15.71 1.91 0.04
CA VAL A 146 -14.29 2.27 0.09
C VAL A 146 -13.98 3.26 -1.02
N GLU A 147 -13.26 4.32 -0.68
CA GLU A 147 -12.68 5.26 -1.63
C GLU A 147 -11.17 5.05 -1.67
N ALA A 148 -10.59 4.98 -2.87
CA ALA A 148 -9.16 4.83 -3.01
C ALA A 148 -8.61 5.81 -4.05
N LEU A 149 -7.53 6.51 -3.67
CA LEU A 149 -6.96 7.62 -4.44
C LEU A 149 -5.44 7.42 -4.55
N GLY A 150 -4.96 7.13 -5.76
CA GLY A 150 -3.54 7.02 -6.07
C GLY A 150 -3.01 8.27 -6.77
N PHE A 151 -1.79 8.70 -6.46
CA PHE A 151 -1.11 9.80 -7.15
C PHE A 151 0.40 9.79 -6.95
N THR A 152 1.10 10.45 -7.85
CA THR A 152 2.54 10.67 -7.74
C THR A 152 2.84 11.84 -6.79
N VAL A 153 3.98 11.84 -6.13
CA VAL A 153 4.46 13.01 -5.37
C VAL A 153 5.63 13.62 -6.13
N ALA A 154 5.59 14.93 -6.36
CA ALA A 154 6.73 15.68 -6.85
C ALA A 154 7.80 15.74 -5.75
N LEU A 155 8.80 14.87 -5.88
CA LEU A 155 9.98 14.79 -4.99
C LEU A 155 11.00 15.88 -5.32
#